data_AF-A0A8T5FCG3-F1
#
_entry.id   AF-A0A8T5FCG3-F1
#
_cell.length_a   1.000
_cell.length_b   1.000
_cell.length_c   1.000
_cell.angle_alpha   90.00
_cell.angle_beta   90.00
_cell.angle_gamma   90.00
#
_symmetry.space_group_name_H-M   'P 1'
#
loop_
_entity.id
_entity.type
_entity.pdbx_description
1 polymer ?
#
loop_
_entity_poly.entity_id
_entity_poly.type
_entity_poly.pdbx_seq_one_letter_code
_entity_poly.pdbx_strand_id
1 'polypeptide(L)'
;MERYMLHLKNSSDLNRKMAKDILRQSRILASGMNLILRDCRVSKKYIEFDTTIPQSSLDELIEKLSSIGPLDHAKHVIEEIVEKEEAISEGISYFNNERFWECHEILEGVWKNCDGNEKFLVQGLILVAAGLVHYQKDEDPICLSIFNRALEKLENSDGQYHNIDIDKIKKTISEMINSKNVSSFLI
;
A
#
# COMPACT_ATOMS: atom_id res chain seq x y z
N MET A 1 7.57 21.35 -5.36
CA MET A 1 7.26 20.38 -4.28
C MET A 1 7.17 19.02 -4.93
N GLU A 2 7.69 18.01 -4.28
CA GLU A 2 7.76 16.63 -4.76
C GLU A 2 6.93 15.72 -3.85
N ARG A 3 6.53 14.54 -4.33
CA ARG A 3 5.73 13.58 -3.55
C ARG A 3 6.62 12.46 -3.05
N TYR A 4 6.53 12.17 -1.76
CA TYR A 4 7.30 11.12 -1.11
C TYR A 4 6.37 10.18 -0.34
N MET A 5 6.69 8.89 -0.36
CA MET A 5 6.20 7.90 0.58
C MET A 5 7.25 7.74 1.67
N LEU A 6 6.98 8.29 2.85
CA LEU A 6 7.87 8.16 4.00
C LEU A 6 7.49 6.93 4.81
N HIS A 7 8.45 6.06 5.08
CA HIS A 7 8.27 4.87 5.90
C HIS A 7 9.05 5.03 7.19
N LEU A 8 8.34 5.23 8.30
CA LEU A 8 8.93 5.16 9.63
C LEU A 8 8.82 3.73 10.15
N LYS A 9 9.82 3.24 10.90
CA LYS A 9 9.74 1.92 11.53
C LYS A 9 8.63 1.91 12.58
N ASN A 10 7.70 0.99 12.44
CA ASN A 10 6.73 0.72 13.50
C ASN A 10 7.40 -0.13 14.59
N SER A 11 8.08 0.55 15.52
CA SER A 11 8.88 -0.07 16.59
C SER A 11 8.11 -0.16 17.92
N SER A 12 6.84 0.24 17.91
CA SER A 12 5.94 0.36 19.05
C SER A 12 4.67 -0.45 18.78
N ASP A 13 3.76 -0.52 19.75
CA ASP A 13 2.49 -1.23 19.60
C ASP A 13 1.43 -0.44 18.78
N LEU A 14 1.87 0.47 17.90
CA LEU A 14 0.97 1.24 17.03
C LEU A 14 0.32 0.31 16.00
N ASN A 15 -0.98 0.49 15.79
CA ASN A 15 -1.75 -0.35 14.88
C ASN A 15 -2.64 0.49 13.97
N ARG A 16 -3.16 -0.13 12.91
CA ARG A 16 -4.01 0.51 11.88
C ARG A 16 -5.18 1.33 12.43
N LYS A 17 -5.76 0.98 13.58
CA LYS A 17 -6.85 1.77 14.21
C LYS A 17 -6.43 3.18 14.58
N MET A 18 -5.12 3.40 14.76
CA MET A 18 -4.54 4.67 15.14
C MET A 18 -4.15 5.53 13.92
N ALA A 19 -4.29 5.03 12.69
CA ALA A 19 -3.81 5.73 11.48
C ALA A 19 -4.33 7.16 11.34
N LYS A 20 -5.62 7.40 11.64
CA LYS A 20 -6.24 8.74 11.59
C LYS A 20 -5.71 9.68 12.67
N ASP A 21 -5.50 9.16 13.88
CA ASP A 21 -4.95 9.95 14.99
C ASP A 21 -3.47 10.28 14.76
N ILE A 22 -2.70 9.32 14.26
CA ILE A 22 -1.31 9.50 13.86
C ILE A 22 -1.22 10.58 12.76
N LEU A 23 -2.05 10.50 11.70
CA LEU A 23 -2.08 11.53 10.67
C LEU A 23 -2.37 12.93 11.23
N ARG A 24 -3.33 13.03 12.16
CA ARG A 24 -3.65 14.30 12.83
C ARG A 24 -2.46 14.81 13.64
N GLN A 25 -1.80 13.95 14.41
CA GLN A 25 -0.63 14.29 15.21
C GLN A 25 0.54 14.73 14.32
N SER A 26 0.82 14.01 13.23
CA SER A 26 1.86 14.37 12.26
C SER A 26 1.65 15.76 11.67
N ARG A 27 0.40 16.13 11.34
CA ARG A 27 0.06 17.47 10.87
C ARG A 27 0.32 18.56 11.93
N ILE A 28 0.13 18.24 13.21
CA ILE A 28 0.46 19.16 14.31
C ILE A 28 1.98 19.30 14.46
N LEU A 29 2.73 18.21 14.42
CA LEU A 29 4.20 18.22 14.50
C LEU A 29 4.83 19.01 13.34
N ALA A 30 4.25 18.88 12.15
CA ALA A 30 4.65 19.57 10.93
C ALA A 30 4.07 21.00 10.81
N SER A 31 3.44 21.53 11.85
CA SER A 31 2.83 22.87 11.80
C SER A 31 3.85 23.95 11.45
N GLY A 32 3.49 24.85 10.54
CA GLY A 32 4.37 25.91 10.02
C GLY A 32 5.22 25.51 8.81
N MET A 33 5.27 24.23 8.44
CA MET A 33 5.96 23.78 7.24
C MET A 33 5.10 23.99 5.98
N ASN A 34 5.76 24.25 4.85
CA ASN A 34 5.11 24.29 3.53
C ASN A 34 5.03 22.88 2.94
N LEU A 35 4.06 22.08 3.38
CA LEU A 35 3.86 20.70 2.93
C LEU A 35 2.40 20.27 2.95
N ILE A 36 2.12 19.10 2.37
CA ILE A 36 0.83 18.41 2.45
C ILE A 36 1.06 16.98 2.94
N LEU A 37 0.60 16.66 4.16
CA LEU A 37 0.46 15.28 4.64
C LEU A 37 -0.93 14.77 4.26
N ARG A 38 -1.02 13.96 3.21
CA ARG A 38 -2.29 13.51 2.62
C ARG A 38 -2.91 12.37 3.40
N ASP A 39 -2.11 11.35 3.67
CA ASP A 39 -2.59 10.08 4.22
C ASP A 39 -1.56 9.46 5.17
N CYS A 40 -2.04 8.56 6.01
CA CYS A 40 -1.23 7.73 6.89
C CYS A 40 -1.74 6.30 6.85
N ARG A 41 -0.82 5.35 6.69
CA ARG A 41 -1.09 3.91 6.71
C ARG A 41 -0.21 3.26 7.77
N VAL A 42 -0.78 2.37 8.56
CA VAL A 42 -0.02 1.67 9.61
C VAL A 42 -0.07 0.17 9.35
N SER A 43 1.12 -0.39 9.17
CA SER A 43 1.37 -1.82 9.01
C SER A 43 2.08 -2.36 10.25
N LYS A 44 2.36 -3.67 10.27
CA LYS A 44 3.16 -4.29 11.35
C LYS A 44 4.60 -3.77 11.34
N LYS A 45 5.11 -3.39 10.17
CA LYS A 45 6.51 -2.97 9.99
C LYS A 45 6.68 -1.46 9.91
N TYR A 46 5.70 -0.75 9.37
CA TYR A 46 5.85 0.65 8.98
C TYR A 46 4.68 1.52 9.38
N ILE A 47 4.98 2.79 9.65
CA ILE A 47 4.04 3.90 9.62
C ILE A 47 4.40 4.69 8.37
N GLU A 48 3.52 4.62 7.38
CA GLU A 48 3.71 5.21 6.08
C GLU A 48 2.96 6.54 5.99
N PHE A 49 3.62 7.58 5.46
CA PHE A 49 3.00 8.87 5.15
C PHE A 49 3.15 9.19 3.66
N ASP A 50 2.02 9.54 3.04
CA ASP A 50 2.00 10.17 1.71
C ASP A 50 2.09 11.69 1.88
N THR A 51 3.22 12.26 1.49
CA THR A 51 3.50 13.67 1.67
C THR A 51 3.90 14.35 0.37
N THR A 52 3.61 15.65 0.26
CA THR A 52 4.24 16.51 -0.73
C THR A 52 4.90 17.70 -0.08
N ILE A 53 6.17 17.89 -0.40
CA ILE A 53 7.07 18.80 0.31
C ILE A 53 8.18 19.28 -0.63
N PRO A 54 8.74 20.49 -0.47
CA PRO A 54 10.02 20.83 -1.07
C PRO A 54 11.11 19.86 -0.62
N GLN A 55 11.93 19.36 -1.54
CA GLN A 55 13.02 18.43 -1.20
C GLN A 55 13.95 18.99 -0.11
N SER A 56 14.22 20.29 -0.14
CA SER A 56 15.04 21.00 0.86
C SER A 56 14.48 20.98 2.29
N SER A 57 13.21 20.62 2.47
CA SER A 57 12.51 20.58 3.77
C SER A 57 12.21 19.15 4.24
N LEU A 58 12.65 18.13 3.48
CA LEU A 58 12.36 16.73 3.80
C LEU A 58 13.02 16.29 5.12
N ASP A 59 14.28 16.66 5.34
CA ASP A 59 15.00 16.31 6.58
C ASP A 59 14.36 16.92 7.83
N GLU A 60 13.88 18.17 7.73
CA GLU A 60 13.14 18.84 8.82
C GLU A 60 11.85 18.08 9.16
N LEU A 61 11.12 17.58 8.15
CA LEU A 61 9.92 16.78 8.37
C LEU A 61 10.27 15.45 9.06
N ILE A 62 11.32 14.77 8.60
CA ILE A 62 11.81 13.51 9.18
C ILE A 62 12.16 13.72 10.66
N GLU A 63 12.88 14.78 10.99
CA GLU A 63 13.24 15.13 12.37
C GLU A 63 11.98 15.33 13.23
N LYS A 64 11.00 16.09 12.75
CA LYS A 64 9.74 16.33 13.47
C LYS A 64 8.92 15.05 13.69
N LEU A 65 8.91 14.14 12.71
CA LEU A 65 8.19 12.87 12.80
C LEU A 65 8.94 11.78 13.59
N SER A 66 10.20 12.01 13.98
CA SER A 66 11.02 11.03 14.73
C SER A 66 10.39 10.57 16.06
N SER A 67 9.52 11.41 16.65
CA SER A 67 8.73 11.08 17.85
C SER A 67 7.68 9.99 17.62
N ILE A 68 7.25 9.76 16.37
CA ILE A 68 6.34 8.69 15.97
C ILE A 68 7.12 7.40 15.70
N GLY A 69 8.27 7.52 15.03
CA GLY A 69 9.19 6.43 14.79
C GLY A 69 10.42 6.89 13.99
N PRO A 70 11.55 6.16 14.07
CA PRO A 70 12.72 6.49 13.26
C PRO A 70 12.43 6.22 11.79
N LEU A 71 13.02 7.03 10.90
CA LEU A 71 12.94 6.77 9.46
C LEU A 71 13.55 5.41 9.13
N ASP A 72 12.83 4.62 8.34
CA ASP A 72 13.39 3.46 7.65
C ASP A 72 13.90 3.90 6.28
N HIS A 73 13.02 4.45 5.45
CA HIS A 73 13.36 4.99 4.14
C HIS A 73 12.29 5.99 3.66
N ALA A 74 12.62 6.75 2.61
CA ALA A 74 11.70 7.61 1.88
C ALA A 74 11.76 7.26 0.39
N LYS A 75 10.62 6.87 -0.22
CA LYS A 75 10.53 6.65 -1.66
C LYS A 75 10.04 7.92 -2.34
N HIS A 76 10.80 8.44 -3.31
CA HIS A 76 10.33 9.51 -4.19
C HIS A 76 9.30 8.92 -5.17
N VAL A 77 8.10 9.51 -5.22
CA VAL A 77 7.03 9.04 -6.09
C VAL A 77 7.20 9.67 -7.47
N ILE A 78 7.80 8.90 -8.37
CA ILE A 78 7.98 9.23 -9.78
C ILE A 78 7.46 8.06 -10.63
N GLU A 79 7.11 8.33 -11.88
CA GLU A 79 6.79 7.25 -12.83
C GLU A 79 8.10 6.56 -13.23
N GLU A 80 8.25 5.30 -12.80
CA GLU A 80 9.40 4.46 -13.11
C GLU A 80 9.05 3.58 -14.33
N ILE A 81 9.92 3.58 -15.35
CA ILE A 81 9.82 2.64 -16.46
C ILE A 81 10.64 1.42 -16.07
N VAL A 82 9.94 0.37 -15.64
CA VAL A 82 10.53 -0.89 -15.17
C VAL A 82 10.05 -2.02 -16.07
N GLU A 83 10.94 -2.97 -16.38
CA GLU A 83 10.56 -4.17 -17.13
C GLU A 83 9.53 -4.99 -16.36
N LYS A 84 8.59 -5.61 -17.08
CA LYS A 84 7.43 -6.26 -16.47
C LYS A 84 7.78 -7.29 -15.39
N GLU A 85 8.76 -8.17 -15.63
CA GLU A 85 9.16 -9.18 -14.66
C GLU A 85 9.73 -8.57 -13.37
N GLU A 86 10.50 -7.50 -13.51
CA GLU A 86 11.07 -6.78 -12.37
C GLU A 86 9.97 -6.04 -11.60
N ALA A 87 9.05 -5.38 -12.31
CA ALA A 87 7.88 -4.72 -11.71
C ALA A 87 6.98 -5.70 -10.93
N ILE A 88 6.77 -6.92 -11.45
CA ILE A 88 6.01 -7.96 -10.73
C ILE A 88 6.79 -8.45 -9.50
N SER A 89 8.09 -8.71 -9.63
CA SER A 89 8.94 -9.11 -8.51
C SER A 89 8.97 -8.06 -7.39
N GLU A 90 9.09 -6.77 -7.75
CA GLU A 90 8.96 -5.65 -6.82
C GLU A 90 7.57 -5.60 -6.19
N GLY A 91 6.51 -5.78 -6.97
CA GLY A 91 5.13 -5.83 -6.48
C GLY A 91 4.93 -6.89 -5.40
N ILE A 92 5.48 -8.09 -5.59
CA ILE A 92 5.48 -9.17 -4.59
C ILE A 92 6.25 -8.75 -3.34
N SER A 93 7.44 -8.17 -3.52
CA SER A 93 8.26 -7.68 -2.40
C SER A 93 7.55 -6.60 -1.58
N TYR A 94 6.92 -5.62 -2.24
CA TYR A 94 6.12 -4.58 -1.58
C TYR A 94 4.94 -5.19 -0.83
N PHE A 95 4.17 -6.08 -1.47
CA PHE A 95 3.02 -6.73 -0.85
C PHE A 95 3.42 -7.48 0.42
N ASN A 96 4.48 -8.30 0.34
CA ASN A 96 4.97 -9.12 1.44
C ASN A 96 5.62 -8.30 2.57
N ASN A 97 5.92 -7.03 2.31
CA ASN A 97 6.34 -6.05 3.31
C ASN A 97 5.22 -5.12 3.79
N GLU A 98 3.97 -5.42 3.43
CA GLU A 98 2.79 -4.60 3.70
C GLU A 98 2.92 -3.16 3.17
N ARG A 99 3.65 -2.97 2.08
CA ARG A 99 3.76 -1.71 1.33
C ARG A 99 2.74 -1.74 0.19
N PHE A 100 1.47 -1.82 0.56
CA PHE A 100 0.40 -2.10 -0.40
C PHE A 100 0.16 -0.96 -1.38
N TRP A 101 0.48 0.29 -1.00
CA TRP A 101 0.37 1.42 -1.90
C TRP A 101 1.41 1.33 -3.03
N GLU A 102 2.68 1.05 -2.73
CA GLU A 102 3.68 0.83 -3.79
C GLU A 102 3.42 -0.41 -4.62
N CYS A 103 2.90 -1.48 -4.00
CA CYS A 103 2.44 -2.66 -4.75
C CYS A 103 1.36 -2.29 -5.76
N HIS A 104 0.38 -1.47 -5.36
CA HIS A 104 -0.64 -0.95 -6.26
C HIS A 104 -0.03 -0.15 -7.42
N GLU A 105 0.84 0.82 -7.12
CA GLU A 105 1.41 1.70 -8.15
C GLU A 105 2.28 0.95 -9.16
N ILE A 106 3.15 0.03 -8.70
CA ILE A 106 4.07 -0.69 -9.59
C ILE A 106 3.30 -1.65 -10.51
N LEU A 107 2.24 -2.31 -9.98
CA LEU A 107 1.39 -3.19 -10.78
C LEU A 107 0.48 -2.41 -11.74
N GLU A 108 0.11 -1.17 -11.44
CA GLU A 108 -0.54 -0.24 -12.39
C GLU A 108 0.32 -0.04 -13.65
N GLY A 109 1.63 0.11 -13.47
CA GLY A 109 2.61 0.16 -14.58
C GLY A 109 2.60 -1.10 -15.45
N VAL A 110 2.52 -2.28 -14.83
CA VAL A 110 2.40 -3.57 -15.54
C VAL A 110 1.07 -3.65 -16.29
N TRP A 111 -0.02 -3.30 -15.62
CA TRP A 111 -1.39 -3.37 -16.16
C TRP A 111 -1.60 -2.54 -17.42
N LYS A 112 -0.97 -1.36 -17.51
CA LYS A 112 -1.01 -0.49 -18.70
C LYS A 112 -0.55 -1.23 -19.98
N ASN A 113 0.38 -2.17 -19.85
CA ASN A 113 0.96 -2.94 -20.94
C ASN A 113 0.35 -4.35 -21.11
N CYS A 114 -0.61 -4.74 -20.27
CA CYS A 114 -1.29 -6.03 -20.35
C CYS A 114 -2.53 -5.97 -21.26
N ASP A 115 -2.80 -7.10 -21.91
CA ASP A 115 -3.95 -7.34 -22.78
C ASP A 115 -4.69 -8.63 -22.41
N GLY A 116 -5.90 -8.79 -22.96
CA GLY A 116 -6.70 -10.01 -22.79
C GLY A 116 -6.93 -10.39 -21.32
N ASN A 117 -6.82 -11.69 -21.03
CA ASN A 117 -7.07 -12.24 -19.69
C ASN A 117 -6.07 -11.74 -18.64
N GLU A 118 -4.82 -11.49 -19.04
CA GLU A 118 -3.80 -10.99 -18.12
C GLU A 118 -4.18 -9.59 -17.59
N LYS A 119 -4.77 -8.74 -18.42
CA LYS A 119 -5.22 -7.41 -18.01
C LYS A 119 -6.23 -7.48 -16.86
N PHE A 120 -7.13 -8.47 -16.86
CA PHE A 120 -8.08 -8.69 -15.78
C PHE A 120 -7.40 -9.27 -14.53
N LEU A 121 -6.48 -10.22 -14.71
CA LEU A 121 -5.70 -10.81 -13.62
C LEU A 121 -4.93 -9.74 -12.85
N VAL A 122 -4.10 -8.95 -13.55
CA VAL A 122 -3.30 -7.89 -12.93
C VAL A 122 -4.19 -6.83 -12.30
N GLN A 123 -5.32 -6.47 -12.94
CA GLN A 123 -6.31 -5.57 -12.34
C GLN A 123 -6.89 -6.13 -11.03
N GLY A 124 -7.12 -7.45 -10.94
CA GLY A 124 -7.52 -8.12 -9.72
C GLY A 124 -6.48 -7.98 -8.61
N LEU A 125 -5.20 -8.21 -8.91
CA LEU A 125 -4.10 -8.05 -7.95
C LEU A 125 -3.96 -6.60 -7.46
N ILE A 126 -4.08 -5.61 -8.36
CA ILE A 126 -4.12 -4.19 -8.01
C ILE A 126 -5.26 -3.90 -7.03
N LEU A 127 -6.45 -4.45 -7.28
CA LEU A 127 -7.59 -4.27 -6.37
C LEU A 127 -7.35 -4.94 -5.01
N VAL A 128 -6.69 -6.10 -4.95
CA VAL A 128 -6.30 -6.72 -3.66
C VAL A 128 -5.35 -5.80 -2.88
N ALA A 129 -4.32 -5.25 -3.53
CA ALA A 129 -3.42 -4.28 -2.90
C ALA A 129 -4.18 -3.03 -2.42
N ALA A 130 -5.04 -2.46 -3.27
CA ALA A 130 -5.87 -1.30 -2.92
C ALA A 130 -6.83 -1.59 -1.74
N GLY A 131 -7.40 -2.78 -1.66
CA GLY A 131 -8.20 -3.20 -0.51
C GLY A 131 -7.37 -3.16 0.79
N LEU A 132 -6.13 -3.65 0.74
CA LEU A 132 -5.25 -3.67 1.91
C LEU A 132 -4.68 -2.28 2.26
N VAL A 133 -4.56 -1.35 1.31
CA VAL A 133 -4.32 0.08 1.59
C VAL A 133 -5.41 0.64 2.52
N HIS A 134 -6.69 0.30 2.28
CA HIS A 134 -7.80 0.70 3.14
C HIS A 134 -7.80 -0.03 4.48
N TYR A 135 -7.42 -1.31 4.51
CA TYR A 135 -7.22 -2.04 5.77
C TYR A 135 -6.23 -1.31 6.69
N GLN A 136 -5.10 -0.83 6.17
CA GLN A 136 -4.08 -0.09 6.93
C GLN A 136 -4.54 1.27 7.46
N LYS A 137 -5.71 1.75 7.01
CA LYS A 137 -6.35 3.01 7.43
C LYS A 137 -7.53 2.79 8.39
N ASP A 138 -7.75 1.54 8.83
CA ASP A 138 -8.92 1.12 9.61
C ASP A 138 -10.25 1.33 8.85
N GLU A 139 -10.24 0.99 7.56
CA GLU A 139 -11.39 1.12 6.65
C GLU A 139 -11.84 -0.25 6.13
N ASP A 140 -12.01 -1.23 7.04
CA ASP A 140 -12.40 -2.61 6.71
C ASP A 140 -13.64 -2.71 5.79
N PRO A 141 -14.72 -1.92 5.97
CA PRO A 141 -15.86 -1.97 5.05
C PRO A 141 -15.49 -1.61 3.60
N ILE A 142 -14.55 -0.68 3.41
CA ILE A 142 -14.06 -0.29 2.09
C ILE A 142 -13.16 -1.39 1.52
N CYS A 143 -12.26 -1.94 2.35
CA CYS A 143 -11.41 -3.07 1.99
C CYS A 143 -12.25 -4.26 1.46
N LEU A 144 -13.28 -4.67 2.19
CA LEU A 144 -14.17 -5.77 1.80
C LEU A 144 -14.94 -5.48 0.51
N SER A 145 -15.40 -4.24 0.32
CA SER A 145 -16.04 -3.81 -0.93
C SER A 145 -15.09 -3.92 -2.13
N ILE A 146 -13.83 -3.54 -1.96
CA ILE A 146 -12.81 -3.66 -3.00
C ILE A 146 -12.45 -5.12 -3.26
N PHE A 147 -12.36 -5.97 -2.24
CA PHE A 147 -12.12 -7.41 -2.42
C PHE A 147 -13.21 -8.10 -3.23
N ASN A 148 -14.48 -7.72 -3.09
CA ASN A 148 -15.54 -8.25 -3.95
C ASN A 148 -15.27 -7.91 -5.43
N ARG A 149 -14.90 -6.67 -5.73
CA ARG A 149 -14.50 -6.24 -7.08
C ARG A 149 -13.25 -6.96 -7.57
N ALA A 150 -12.31 -7.28 -6.68
CA ALA A 150 -11.12 -8.05 -7.02
C ALA A 150 -11.49 -9.48 -7.45
N LEU A 151 -12.42 -10.14 -6.73
CA LEU A 151 -12.92 -11.47 -7.10
C LEU A 151 -13.61 -11.49 -8.47
N GLU A 152 -14.40 -10.46 -8.79
CA GLU A 152 -15.00 -10.32 -10.13
C GLU A 152 -13.94 -10.26 -11.24
N LYS A 153 -12.80 -9.61 -10.98
CA LYS A 153 -11.69 -9.53 -11.95
C LYS A 153 -10.90 -10.83 -12.06
N LEU A 154 -10.79 -11.57 -10.96
CA LEU A 154 -10.05 -12.83 -10.89
C LEU A 154 -10.90 -14.06 -11.25
N GLU A 155 -12.18 -13.90 -11.60
CA GLU A 155 -13.12 -15.01 -11.83
C GLU A 155 -12.58 -16.07 -12.79
N ASN A 156 -11.94 -15.63 -13.89
CA ASN A 156 -11.39 -16.50 -14.93
C ASN A 156 -9.85 -16.71 -14.82
N SER A 157 -9.25 -16.33 -13.69
CA SER A 157 -7.81 -16.47 -13.44
C SER A 157 -7.57 -17.58 -12.43
N ASP A 158 -6.76 -18.59 -12.79
CA ASP A 158 -6.48 -19.75 -11.95
C ASP A 158 -4.97 -20.07 -11.95
N GLY A 159 -4.51 -20.81 -10.95
CA GLY A 159 -3.13 -21.28 -10.86
C GLY A 159 -2.12 -20.20 -10.47
N GLN A 160 -0.97 -20.19 -11.18
CA GLN A 160 0.19 -19.39 -10.83
C GLN A 160 0.42 -18.25 -11.83
N TYR A 161 0.76 -17.06 -11.31
CA TYR A 161 1.16 -15.90 -12.08
C TYR A 161 2.47 -15.34 -11.53
N HIS A 162 3.61 -15.60 -12.18
CA HIS A 162 4.94 -15.14 -11.73
C HIS A 162 5.22 -15.42 -10.23
N ASN A 163 4.94 -16.65 -9.78
CA ASN A 163 5.00 -17.12 -8.39
C ASN A 163 3.90 -16.61 -7.44
N ILE A 164 2.89 -15.93 -7.96
CA ILE A 164 1.69 -15.55 -7.22
C ILE A 164 0.65 -16.65 -7.38
N ASP A 165 0.22 -17.24 -6.26
CA ASP A 165 -0.85 -18.23 -6.22
C ASP A 165 -2.22 -17.55 -6.24
N ILE A 166 -2.83 -17.48 -7.42
CA ILE A 166 -4.11 -16.79 -7.64
C ILE A 166 -5.25 -17.50 -6.90
N ASP A 167 -5.24 -18.83 -6.87
CA ASP A 167 -6.28 -19.61 -6.20
C ASP A 167 -6.26 -19.38 -4.68
N LYS A 168 -5.06 -19.33 -4.11
CA LYS A 168 -4.87 -18.98 -2.69
C LYS A 168 -5.33 -17.56 -2.39
N ILE A 169 -5.04 -16.58 -3.25
CA ILE A 169 -5.52 -15.19 -3.08
C ILE A 169 -7.05 -15.16 -3.09
N LYS A 170 -7.69 -15.74 -4.11
CA LYS A 170 -9.16 -15.80 -4.23
C LYS A 170 -9.79 -16.42 -3.00
N LYS A 171 -9.25 -17.55 -2.53
CA LYS A 171 -9.71 -18.22 -1.31
C LYS A 171 -9.57 -17.32 -0.09
N THR A 172 -8.39 -16.74 0.11
CA THR A 172 -8.06 -15.89 1.27
C THR A 172 -9.01 -14.70 1.37
N ILE A 173 -9.19 -13.94 0.29
CA ILE A 173 -10.07 -12.76 0.32
C ILE A 173 -11.56 -13.14 0.41
N SER A 174 -11.97 -14.29 -0.15
CA SER A 174 -13.33 -14.81 0.01
C SER A 174 -13.65 -15.16 1.46
N GLU A 175 -12.71 -15.78 2.18
CA GLU A 175 -12.84 -16.08 3.60
C GLU A 175 -12.96 -14.79 4.44
N MET A 176 -12.18 -13.75 4.10
CA MET A 176 -12.28 -12.43 4.75
C MET A 176 -13.62 -11.73 4.49
N ILE A 177 -14.14 -11.80 3.26
CA ILE A 177 -15.46 -11.26 2.91
C ILE A 177 -16.56 -11.96 3.72
N ASN A 178 -16.54 -13.29 3.78
CA ASN A 178 -17.56 -14.07 4.48
C ASN A 178 -17.51 -13.88 5.99
N SER A 179 -16.32 -13.87 6.57
CA SER A 179 -16.13 -13.69 8.02
C SER A 179 -16.23 -12.22 8.48
N LYS A 180 -16.14 -11.27 7.54
CA LYS A 180 -15.97 -9.82 7.81
C LYS A 180 -14.77 -9.50 8.70
N ASN A 181 -13.75 -10.37 8.68
CA ASN A 181 -12.53 -10.20 9.44
C ASN A 181 -11.36 -10.09 8.47
N VAL A 182 -10.80 -8.88 8.35
CA VAL A 182 -9.72 -8.57 7.42
C VAL A 182 -8.38 -8.70 8.14
N SER A 183 -7.41 -9.30 7.44
CA SER A 183 -6.01 -9.29 7.84
C SER A 183 -5.09 -9.17 6.64
N SER A 184 -3.85 -8.73 6.87
CA SER A 184 -2.80 -8.84 5.87
C SER A 184 -2.32 -10.28 5.72
N PHE A 185 -1.84 -10.62 4.53
CA PHE A 185 -1.31 -11.94 4.19
C PHE A 185 -0.12 -11.79 3.24
N LEU A 186 0.52 -12.92 2.90
CA LEU A 186 1.62 -12.98 1.94
C LEU A 186 1.14 -13.60 0.64
N ILE A 187 1.68 -13.10 -0.48
CA ILE A 187 1.49 -13.63 -1.83
C ILE A 187 2.74 -14.33 -2.33
#